data_AF-A0A379ERU2-F1
#
_entry.id   AF-A0A379ERU2-F1
#
_cell.length_a   1.000
_cell.length_b   1.000
_cell.length_c   1.000
_cell.angle_alpha   90.00
_cell.angle_beta   90.00
_cell.angle_gamma   90.00
#
_symmetry.space_group_name_H-M   'P 1'
#
loop_
_entity.id
_entity.type
_entity.pdbx_description
1 polymer ?
#
loop_
_entity_poly.entity_id
_entity_poly.type
_entity_poly.pdbx_seq_one_letter_code
_entity_poly.pdbx_strand_id
1 'polypeptide(L)'
;MQSGSIYLLEPTSEEREILQDSLGQSLATFLELEDIEASARFFEDQDGLHLHSFFYCEDEEDYADLASVAFTVRDGRLFTLRDRELPAFRLYIVCAHVINA
;
A
#
# COMPACT_ATOMS: atom_id res chain seq x y z
N MET A 1 -15.00 5.61 15.60
CA MET A 1 -13.90 5.10 14.77
C MET A 1 -13.42 6.24 13.88
N GLN A 2 -12.15 6.63 13.95
CA GLN A 2 -11.58 7.46 12.88
C GLN A 2 -11.38 6.57 11.65
N SER A 3 -12.26 6.72 10.66
CA SER A 3 -12.02 6.21 9.31
C SER A 3 -10.92 7.06 8.68
N GLY A 4 -9.90 6.44 8.12
CA GLY A 4 -8.78 7.13 7.50
C GLY A 4 -7.91 6.17 6.71
N SER A 5 -7.14 6.72 5.78
CA SER A 5 -6.16 5.99 4.99
C SER A 5 -4.77 6.17 5.59
N ILE A 6 -3.99 5.09 5.63
CA ILE A 6 -2.59 5.08 6.07
C ILE A 6 -1.73 4.76 4.86
N TYR A 7 -0.85 5.68 4.51
CA TYR A 7 0.04 5.56 3.35
C TYR A 7 1.45 5.25 3.83
N LEU A 8 2.00 4.12 3.38
CA LEU A 8 3.27 3.58 3.81
C LEU A 8 4.20 3.50 2.60
N LEU A 9 5.28 4.25 2.66
CA LEU A 9 6.38 4.21 1.71
C LEU A 9 7.60 3.69 2.46
N GLU A 10 8.11 2.52 2.04
CA GLU A 10 9.30 1.89 2.63
C GLU A 10 9.32 1.93 4.18
N PRO A 11 8.23 1.49 4.86
CA PRO A 11 8.14 1.65 6.31
C PRO A 11 9.23 0.84 7.00
N THR A 12 9.89 1.51 7.95
CA THR A 12 10.91 0.92 8.82
C THR A 12 10.30 -0.17 9.71
N SER A 13 11.17 -1.01 10.29
CA SER A 13 10.73 -2.04 11.24
C SER A 13 10.00 -1.45 12.46
N GLU A 14 10.44 -0.28 12.93
CA GLU A 14 9.82 0.44 14.05
C GLU A 14 8.40 0.91 13.68
N GLU A 15 8.20 1.46 12.48
CA GLU A 15 6.86 1.86 12.01
C GLU A 15 5.93 0.66 11.82
N ARG A 16 6.47 -0.47 11.33
CA ARG A 16 5.73 -1.74 11.24
C ARG A 16 5.28 -2.22 12.62
N GLU A 17 6.16 -2.18 13.61
CA GLU A 17 5.84 -2.55 15.00
C GLU A 17 4.77 -1.63 15.59
N ILE A 18 4.87 -0.31 15.37
CA ILE A 18 3.86 0.65 15.82
C ILE A 18 2.49 0.33 15.23
N LEU A 19 2.39 -0.03 13.94
CA LEU A 19 1.12 -0.39 13.32
C LEU A 19 0.55 -1.71 13.88
N GLN A 20 1.41 -2.69 14.12
CA GLN A 20 1.02 -3.94 14.73
C GLN A 20 0.47 -3.73 16.16
N ASP A 21 1.16 -2.94 16.97
CA ASP A 21 0.79 -2.71 18.38
C ASP A 21 -0.44 -1.81 18.53
N SER A 22 -0.54 -0.77 17.70
CA SER A 22 -1.60 0.24 17.84
C SER A 22 -2.88 -0.11 17.08
N LEU A 23 -2.76 -0.80 15.94
CA LEU A 23 -3.88 -1.11 15.05
C LEU A 23 -4.09 -2.61 14.83
N GLY A 24 -3.21 -3.46 15.37
CA GLY A 24 -3.26 -4.90 15.12
C GLY A 24 -2.93 -5.29 13.69
N GLN A 25 -2.37 -4.38 12.89
CA GLN A 25 -2.20 -4.56 11.45
C GLN A 25 -0.79 -5.07 11.13
N SER A 26 -0.71 -6.32 10.69
CA SER A 26 0.50 -6.83 10.03
C SER A 26 0.54 -6.34 8.59
N LEU A 27 1.73 -5.94 8.13
CA LEU A 27 1.96 -5.52 6.75
C LEU A 27 2.70 -6.61 6.00
N ALA A 28 2.33 -6.82 4.73
CA ALA A 28 3.09 -7.65 3.82
C ALA A 28 4.57 -7.25 3.77
N THR A 29 5.41 -8.23 3.53
CA THR A 29 6.82 -8.04 3.17
C THR A 29 6.91 -7.67 1.69
N PHE A 30 7.99 -6.99 1.29
CA PHE A 30 8.18 -6.67 -0.13
C PHE A 30 8.38 -7.93 -0.99
N LEU A 31 8.93 -9.00 -0.42
CA LEU A 31 9.07 -10.29 -1.10
C LEU A 31 7.69 -10.89 -1.45
N GLU A 32 6.72 -10.84 -0.53
CA GLU A 32 5.34 -11.29 -0.81
C GLU A 32 4.64 -10.44 -1.89
N LEU A 33 5.10 -9.21 -2.14
CA LEU A 33 4.55 -8.37 -3.22
C LEU A 33 5.08 -8.76 -4.60
N GLU A 34 6.15 -9.55 -4.68
CA GLU A 34 6.71 -10.07 -5.93
C GLU A 34 5.87 -11.24 -6.47
N ASP A 35 5.07 -11.90 -5.62
CA ASP A 35 4.21 -13.01 -6.03
C ASP A 35 3.18 -12.56 -7.07
N ILE A 36 3.00 -13.40 -8.10
CA ILE A 36 2.14 -13.12 -9.26
C ILE A 36 0.83 -13.90 -9.23
N GLU A 37 0.76 -14.93 -8.39
CA GLU A 37 -0.38 -15.81 -8.23
C GLU A 37 -1.61 -15.04 -7.73
N ALA A 38 -2.77 -15.30 -8.32
CA ALA A 38 -4.00 -14.64 -7.90
C ALA A 38 -4.30 -14.83 -6.40
N SER A 39 -3.97 -16.00 -5.84
CA SER A 39 -4.15 -16.27 -4.41
C SER A 39 -3.19 -15.49 -3.50
N ALA A 40 -2.04 -15.05 -4.01
CA ALA A 40 -1.10 -14.19 -3.28
C ALA A 40 -1.39 -12.69 -3.48
N ARG A 41 -2.27 -12.35 -4.42
CA ARG A 41 -2.61 -10.97 -4.78
C ARG A 41 -4.03 -10.54 -4.43
N PHE A 42 -4.95 -11.50 -4.29
CA PHE A 42 -6.36 -11.26 -4.00
C PHE A 42 -6.82 -12.29 -2.96
N PHE A 43 -6.78 -11.91 -1.69
CA PHE A 43 -7.11 -12.82 -0.59
C PHE A 43 -7.66 -12.06 0.61
N GLU A 44 -8.27 -12.80 1.53
CA GLU A 44 -8.77 -12.29 2.80
C GLU A 44 -8.22 -13.17 3.92
N ASP A 45 -7.75 -12.54 4.99
CA ASP A 45 -7.28 -13.22 6.20
C ASP A 45 -7.63 -12.43 7.47
N GLN A 46 -6.97 -12.76 8.59
CA GLN A 46 -7.18 -12.08 9.88
C GLN A 46 -6.83 -10.59 9.89
N ASP A 47 -6.00 -10.16 8.94
CA ASP A 47 -5.52 -8.79 8.75
C ASP A 47 -6.34 -8.00 7.72
N GLY A 48 -7.37 -8.61 7.14
CA GLY A 48 -8.40 -7.96 6.33
C GLY A 48 -8.44 -8.43 4.89
N LEU A 49 -9.00 -7.59 4.02
CA LEU A 49 -9.06 -7.84 2.58
C LEU A 49 -7.80 -7.27 1.91
N HIS A 50 -7.09 -8.12 1.17
CA HIS A 50 -5.83 -7.78 0.52
C HIS A 50 -5.96 -7.75 -1.00
N LEU A 51 -5.37 -6.71 -1.59
CA LEU A 51 -5.25 -6.51 -3.03
C LEU A 51 -3.83 -6.05 -3.35
N HIS A 52 -3.05 -6.87 -4.05
CA HIS A 52 -1.74 -6.49 -4.55
C HIS A 52 -1.86 -6.16 -6.05
N SER A 53 -1.70 -4.89 -6.40
CA SER A 53 -1.92 -4.41 -7.76
C SER A 53 -0.65 -3.79 -8.33
N PHE A 54 -0.43 -3.97 -9.64
CA PHE A 54 0.68 -3.33 -10.33
C PHE A 54 0.33 -1.89 -10.67
N PHE A 55 1.28 -1.01 -10.43
CA PHE A 55 1.24 0.38 -10.83
C PHE A 55 2.36 0.64 -11.81
N TYR A 56 2.00 1.29 -12.92
CA TYR A 56 2.97 1.74 -13.90
C TYR A 56 3.84 2.86 -13.33
N CYS A 57 5.14 2.78 -13.60
CA CYS A 57 6.13 3.82 -13.33
C CYS A 57 7.25 3.78 -14.37
N GLU A 58 8.18 4.72 -14.25
CA GLU A 58 9.44 4.74 -14.97
C GLU A 58 10.57 4.43 -13.98
N ASP A 59 11.58 3.69 -14.41
CA ASP A 59 12.79 3.44 -13.61
C ASP A 59 13.78 4.61 -13.70
N GLU A 60 14.99 4.44 -13.15
CA GLU A 60 16.03 5.48 -13.16
C GLU A 60 16.60 5.79 -14.56
N GLU A 61 16.35 4.92 -15.55
CA GLU A 61 16.81 5.06 -16.93
C GLU A 61 15.66 5.46 -17.89
N ASP A 62 14.53 5.92 -17.35
CA ASP A 62 13.30 6.31 -18.07
C ASP A 62 12.63 5.14 -18.85
N TYR A 63 12.87 3.89 -18.45
CA TYR A 63 12.17 2.74 -19.03
C TYR A 63 10.88 2.41 -18.26
N ALA A 64 9.92 1.83 -18.98
CA ALA A 64 8.66 1.36 -18.41
C ALA A 64 8.89 0.25 -17.37
N ASP A 65 8.38 0.47 -16.16
CA ASP A 65 8.45 -0.46 -15.04
C ASP A 65 7.08 -0.65 -14.36
N LEU A 66 6.96 -1.71 -13.56
CA LEU A 66 5.78 -2.03 -12.76
C LEU A 66 6.17 -2.18 -11.29
N ALA A 67 5.61 -1.35 -10.43
CA ALA A 67 5.72 -1.49 -9.00
C ALA A 67 4.50 -2.22 -8.42
N SER A 68 4.71 -3.21 -7.56
CA SER A 68 3.63 -3.80 -6.77
C SER A 68 3.25 -2.89 -5.61
N VAL A 69 1.95 -2.65 -5.45
CA VAL A 69 1.39 -1.93 -4.31
C VAL A 69 0.40 -2.83 -3.59
N ALA A 70 0.61 -3.01 -2.28
CA ALA A 70 -0.33 -3.70 -1.41
C ALA A 70 -1.38 -2.74 -0.88
N PHE A 71 -2.64 -3.11 -1.06
CA PHE A 71 -3.80 -2.47 -0.46
C PHE A 71 -4.41 -3.45 0.53
N THR A 72 -4.57 -3.03 1.79
CA THR A 72 -5.28 -3.80 2.81
C THR A 72 -6.43 -2.98 3.35
N VAL A 73 -7.63 -3.55 3.39
CA VAL A 73 -8.81 -2.92 3.98
C VAL A 73 -9.21 -3.69 5.22
N ARG A 74 -9.22 -2.98 6.36
CA ARG A 74 -9.60 -3.53 7.67
C ARG A 74 -10.28 -2.45 8.51
N ASP A 75 -11.38 -2.79 9.17
CA ASP A 75 -12.12 -1.91 10.08
C ASP A 75 -12.43 -0.51 9.51
N GLY A 76 -12.77 -0.45 8.22
CA GLY A 76 -13.06 0.80 7.52
C GLY A 76 -11.84 1.71 7.30
N ARG A 77 -10.63 1.17 7.43
CA ARG A 77 -9.37 1.84 7.10
C ARG A 77 -8.71 1.18 5.90
N LEU A 78 -8.06 2.01 5.10
CA LEU A 78 -7.26 1.58 3.96
C LEU A 78 -5.78 1.74 4.30
N PHE A 79 -5.01 0.67 4.15
CA PHE A 79 -3.56 0.70 4.21
C PHE A 79 -3.02 0.55 2.80
N THR A 80 -2.05 1.38 2.42
CA THR A 80 -1.33 1.23 1.15
C THR A 80 0.16 1.11 1.43
N LEU A 81 0.79 0.02 1.01
CA LEU A 81 2.22 -0.25 1.16
C LEU A 81 2.90 -0.27 -0.21
N ARG A 82 4.01 0.47 -0.33
CA ARG A 82 4.86 0.51 -1.54
C ARG A 82 6.32 0.72 -1.18
N ASP A 83 7.21 0.29 -2.08
CA ASP A 83 8.67 0.39 -1.96
C ASP A 83 9.25 1.65 -2.61
N ARG A 84 8.43 2.44 -3.31
CA ARG A 84 8.87 3.64 -4.01
C ARG A 84 7.74 4.65 -4.19
N GLU A 85 8.10 5.88 -4.49
CA GLU A 85 7.12 6.89 -4.88
C GLU A 85 6.55 6.60 -6.27
N LEU A 86 5.24 6.79 -6.41
CA LEU A 86 4.53 6.49 -7.64
C LEU A 86 3.75 7.71 -8.14
N PRO A 87 3.81 8.04 -9.44
CA PRO A 87 3.11 9.20 -10.00
C PRO A 87 1.61 9.22 -9.70
N ALA A 88 0.95 8.05 -9.70
CA ALA A 88 -0.47 7.91 -9.40
C ALA A 88 -0.81 8.35 -7.96
N PHE A 89 0.04 8.02 -6.97
CA PHE A 89 -0.16 8.39 -5.57
C PHE A 89 0.05 9.88 -5.35
N ARG A 90 1.07 10.46 -5.98
CA ARG A 90 1.28 11.92 -5.97
C ARG A 90 0.07 12.67 -6.53
N LEU A 91 -0.47 12.22 -7.65
CA LEU A 91 -1.65 12.83 -8.26
C LEU A 91 -2.87 12.74 -7.34
N TYR A 92 -3.10 11.58 -6.72
CA TYR A 92 -4.21 11.39 -5.79
C TYR A 92 -4.15 12.36 -4.61
N ILE A 93 -2.98 12.54 -3.99
CA ILE A 93 -2.80 13.46 -2.86
C ILE A 93 -3.12 14.91 -3.27
N VAL A 94 -2.65 15.33 -4.45
CA VAL A 94 -2.94 16.68 -4.98
C VAL A 94 -4.45 16.86 -5.19
N CYS A 95 -5.11 15.90 -5.83
CA CYS A 95 -6.55 15.97 -6.08
C CYS A 95 -7.37 15.94 -4.78
N ALA A 96 -6.97 15.13 -3.79
CA ALA A 96 -7.65 15.06 -2.50
C ALA A 96 -7.57 16.39 -1.73
N HIS A 97 -6.48 17.15 -1.85
CA HIS A 97 -6.40 18.49 -1.28
C HIS A 97 -7.29 19.49 -2.02
N VAL A 98 -7.40 19.39 -3.34
CA VAL A 98 -8.24 20.28 -4.16
C VAL A 98 -9.74 20.04 -3.91
N ILE A 99 -10.17 18.80 -3.70
CA ILE A 99 -11.59 18.45 -3.49
C ILE A 99 -12.08 18.90 -2.10
N ASN A 100 -11.19 19.04 -1.12
CA ASN A 100 -11.54 19.45 0.25
C ASN A 100 -11.35 20.95 0.53
N ALA A 101 -11.04 21.76 -0.49
CA ALA A 101 -10.87 23.21 -0.41
C ALA A 101 -12.07 23.96 -1.02
#